data_AF-A0A5D2L622-F1
#
_entry.id   AF-A0A5D2L622-F1
#
_cell.length_a   1.000
_cell.length_b   1.000
_cell.length_c   1.000
_cell.angle_alpha   90.00
_cell.angle_beta   90.00
_cell.angle_gamma   90.00
#
_symmetry.space_group_name_H-M   'P 1'
#
loop_
_entity.id
_entity.type
_entity.pdbx_description
1 polymer ?
#
loop_
_entity_poly.entity_id
_entity_poly.type
_entity_poly.pdbx_seq_one_letter_code
_entity_poly.pdbx_strand_id
1 'polypeptide(L)'
;MEYVEPVVDIANCLGTLVCKYLQYHRKLNANVINFKRIRDELNCKMEDVELQLKAELLRPLGKIPKKGVENWLKDVKKMIREAQVENKVSNGRYLCRACNGKLVDEKTREMKEFLDNAPNASEGLAMDGPSAGLPLPTSELVGEEAVRNEIWACLMQEEVSKIGVCGMGIKNY
;
A
#
# COMPACT_ATOMS: atom_id res chain seq x y z
N MET A 1 40.00 48.90 8.63
CA MET A 1 38.80 48.22 9.19
C MET A 1 38.14 47.27 8.17
N GLU A 2 38.87 46.76 7.19
CA GLU A 2 38.31 46.08 6.00
C GLU A 2 38.14 44.55 6.14
N TYR A 3 38.63 43.96 7.24
CA TYR A 3 38.62 42.51 7.48
C TYR A 3 37.64 42.06 8.58
N VAL A 4 36.96 42.98 9.25
CA VAL A 4 36.06 42.64 10.39
C VAL A 4 34.70 42.14 9.89
N GLU A 5 34.14 42.76 8.85
CA GLU A 5 32.88 42.33 8.23
C GLU A 5 32.93 40.90 7.67
N PRO A 6 33.93 40.50 6.85
CA PRO A 6 34.03 39.13 6.33
C PRO A 6 34.14 38.08 7.44
N VAL A 7 34.84 38.39 8.54
CA VAL A 7 35.04 37.46 9.66
C VAL A 7 33.75 37.28 10.45
N VAL A 8 32.98 38.35 10.66
CA VAL A 8 31.66 38.30 11.31
C VAL A 8 30.67 37.50 10.46
N ASP A 9 30.67 37.69 9.14
CA ASP A 9 29.81 36.94 8.22
C ASP A 9 30.15 35.45 8.18
N ILE A 10 31.44 35.10 8.17
CA ILE A 10 31.90 33.71 8.26
C ILE A 10 31.48 33.10 9.61
N ALA A 11 31.65 33.82 10.72
CA ALA A 11 31.26 33.34 12.05
C ALA A 11 29.73 33.14 12.17
N ASN A 12 28.93 34.05 11.61
CA ASN A 12 27.47 33.93 11.55
C ASN A 12 27.03 32.74 10.69
N CYS A 13 27.70 32.53 9.55
CA CYS A 13 27.43 31.41 8.66
C CYS A 13 27.75 30.05 9.33
N LEU A 14 28.92 29.94 9.95
CA LEU A 14 29.33 28.74 10.69
C LEU A 14 28.46 28.51 11.94
N GLY A 15 28.12 29.56 12.68
CA GLY A 15 27.24 29.50 13.84
C GLY A 15 25.85 28.96 13.49
N THR A 16 25.29 29.38 12.36
CA THR A 16 23.98 28.90 11.87
C THR A 16 24.00 27.41 11.54
N LEU A 17 25.08 26.92 10.89
CA LEU A 17 25.27 25.51 10.58
C LEU A 17 25.41 24.66 11.86
N VAL A 18 26.22 25.12 12.82
CA VAL A 18 26.42 24.45 14.12
C VAL A 18 25.11 24.41 14.93
N CYS A 19 24.32 25.48 14.92
CA CYS A 19 23.01 25.55 15.57
C CYS A 19 22.02 24.52 15.00
N LYS A 20 21.92 24.37 13.68
CA LYS A 20 21.06 23.36 13.05
C LYS A 20 21.46 21.93 13.45
N TYR A 21 22.76 21.65 13.46
CA TYR A 21 23.28 20.34 13.82
C TYR A 21 23.06 20.01 15.31
N LEU A 22 23.23 21.00 16.19
CA LEU A 22 22.91 20.88 17.62
C LEU A 22 21.43 20.61 17.88
N GLN A 23 20.52 21.17 17.07
CA GLN A 23 19.09 20.87 17.18
C GLN A 23 18.80 19.39 16.88
N TYR A 24 19.35 18.83 15.80
CA TYR A 24 19.21 17.41 15.49
C TYR A 24 19.84 16.52 16.56
N HIS A 25 20.99 16.92 17.11
CA HIS A 25 21.61 16.18 18.21
C HIS A 25 20.73 16.16 19.46
N ARG A 26 20.15 17.30 19.84
CA ARG A 26 19.24 17.40 21.00
C ARG A 26 17.93 16.64 20.77
N LYS A 27 17.40 16.65 19.54
CA LYS A 27 16.12 16.03 19.17
C LYS A 27 16.23 14.57 18.73
N LEU A 28 17.42 14.02 18.57
CA LEU A 28 17.63 12.67 18.03
C LEU A 28 16.78 11.60 18.72
N ASN A 29 16.75 11.58 20.06
CA ASN A 29 15.95 10.59 20.79
C ASN A 29 14.45 10.72 20.47
N ALA A 30 13.92 11.94 20.41
CA ALA A 30 12.54 12.19 20.03
C ALA A 30 12.27 11.79 18.57
N ASN A 31 13.20 12.08 17.66
CA ASN A 31 13.12 11.69 16.26
C ASN A 31 13.11 10.17 16.10
N VAL A 32 13.98 9.44 16.81
CA VAL A 32 14.04 7.96 16.77
C VAL A 32 12.76 7.33 17.34
N ILE A 33 12.21 7.88 18.43
CA ILE A 33 10.92 7.41 18.98
C ILE A 33 9.79 7.65 17.97
N ASN A 34 9.71 8.85 17.40
CA ASN A 34 8.69 9.19 16.41
C ASN A 34 8.83 8.33 15.14
N PHE A 35 10.06 8.09 14.67
CA PHE A 35 10.35 7.21 13.55
C PHE A 35 9.85 5.78 13.79
N LYS A 36 10.14 5.21 14.96
CA LYS A 36 9.61 3.88 15.33
C LYS A 36 8.09 3.86 15.30
N ARG A 37 7.44 4.86 15.91
CA ARG A 37 5.98 4.97 15.92
C ARG A 37 5.39 5.02 14.51
N ILE A 38 5.90 5.91 13.66
CA ILE A 38 5.40 6.08 12.28
C ILE A 38 5.65 4.82 11.45
N ARG A 39 6.79 4.15 11.62
CA ARG A 39 7.08 2.89 10.95
C ARG A 39 6.11 1.78 11.40
N ASP A 40 5.83 1.69 12.70
CA ASP A 40 4.92 0.69 13.24
C ASP A 40 3.48 0.96 12.78
N GLU A 41 3.07 2.23 12.70
CA GLU A 41 1.80 2.66 12.11
C GLU A 41 1.69 2.31 10.61
N LEU A 42 2.76 2.54 9.84
CA LEU A 42 2.83 2.18 8.43
C LEU A 42 2.75 0.66 8.22
N ASN A 43 3.40 -0.13 9.10
CA ASN A 43 3.28 -1.60 9.09
C ASN A 43 1.84 -2.04 9.33
N CYS A 44 1.18 -1.53 10.38
CA CYS A 44 -0.22 -1.87 10.65
C CYS A 44 -1.10 -1.51 9.46
N LYS A 45 -0.93 -0.31 8.88
CA LYS A 45 -1.72 0.12 7.73
C LYS A 45 -1.49 -0.76 6.49
N MET A 46 -0.25 -1.20 6.26
CA MET A 46 0.07 -2.15 5.20
C MET A 46 -0.65 -3.49 5.41
N GLU A 47 -0.60 -4.05 6.63
CA GLU A 47 -1.27 -5.30 6.97
C GLU A 47 -2.79 -5.21 6.78
N ASP A 48 -3.42 -4.11 7.21
CA ASP A 48 -4.85 -3.87 7.00
C ASP A 48 -5.22 -3.87 5.50
N VAL A 49 -4.43 -3.18 4.67
CA VAL A 49 -4.63 -3.11 3.22
C VAL A 49 -4.44 -4.49 2.57
N GLU A 50 -3.45 -5.27 3.01
CA GLU A 50 -3.24 -6.64 2.51
C GLU A 50 -4.40 -7.57 2.86
N LEU A 51 -4.90 -7.49 4.10
CA LEU A 51 -6.05 -8.28 4.55
C LEU A 51 -7.32 -7.92 3.78
N GLN A 52 -7.59 -6.62 3.60
CA GLN A 52 -8.73 -6.17 2.82
C GLN A 52 -8.61 -6.60 1.35
N LEU A 53 -7.45 -6.42 0.74
CA LEU A 53 -7.22 -6.84 -0.65
C LEU A 53 -7.43 -8.35 -0.80
N LYS A 54 -6.90 -9.16 0.12
CA LYS A 54 -7.11 -10.61 0.13
C LYS A 54 -8.60 -10.97 0.23
N ALA A 55 -9.35 -10.31 1.11
CA ALA A 55 -10.78 -10.53 1.23
C ALA A 55 -11.55 -10.16 -0.05
N GLU A 56 -11.16 -9.08 -0.72
CA GLU A 56 -11.76 -8.68 -1.99
C GLU A 56 -11.46 -9.65 -3.14
N LEU A 57 -10.25 -10.20 -3.19
CA LEU A 57 -9.83 -11.17 -4.21
C LEU A 57 -10.42 -12.57 -4.02
N LEU A 58 -10.78 -12.95 -2.79
CA LEU A 58 -11.44 -14.22 -2.52
C LEU A 58 -12.88 -14.28 -3.05
N ARG A 59 -13.47 -13.14 -3.46
CA ARG A 59 -14.82 -13.13 -4.02
C ARG A 59 -14.84 -13.80 -5.41
N PRO A 60 -15.93 -14.50 -5.78
CA PRO A 60 -16.01 -15.28 -7.02
C PRO A 60 -15.83 -14.49 -8.33
N LEU A 61 -15.83 -13.15 -8.26
CA LEU A 61 -16.03 -12.25 -9.40
C LEU A 61 -14.75 -11.90 -10.17
N GLY A 62 -13.77 -12.81 -10.23
CA GLY A 62 -12.55 -12.62 -11.04
C GLY A 62 -11.84 -11.28 -10.81
N LYS A 63 -11.84 -10.80 -9.56
CA LYS A 63 -11.31 -9.48 -9.22
C LYS A 63 -9.79 -9.45 -9.31
N ILE A 64 -9.24 -8.30 -9.70
CA ILE A 64 -7.81 -8.04 -9.73
C ILE A 64 -7.47 -6.81 -8.89
N PRO A 65 -6.28 -6.75 -8.26
CA PRO A 65 -5.86 -5.57 -7.53
C PRO A 65 -5.79 -4.34 -8.44
N LYS A 66 -6.19 -3.17 -7.92
CA LYS A 66 -5.92 -1.90 -8.62
C LYS A 66 -4.40 -1.66 -8.66
N LYS A 67 -3.89 -1.15 -9.80
CA LYS A 67 -2.45 -0.91 -9.98
C LYS A 67 -1.85 0.02 -8.92
N GLY A 68 -2.60 1.04 -8.50
CA GLY A 68 -2.17 1.96 -7.43
C GLY A 68 -1.94 1.25 -6.10
N VAL A 69 -2.80 0.28 -5.75
CA VAL A 69 -2.68 -0.51 -4.52
C VAL A 69 -1.45 -1.42 -4.57
N GLU A 70 -1.21 -2.08 -5.71
CA GLU A 70 -0.01 -2.91 -5.90
C GLU A 70 1.29 -2.11 -5.77
N ASN A 71 1.35 -0.95 -6.43
CA ASN A 71 2.52 -0.07 -6.39
C ASN A 71 2.77 0.42 -4.97
N TRP A 72 1.73 0.90 -4.28
CA TRP A 72 1.82 1.36 -2.91
C TRP A 72 2.33 0.26 -1.97
N LEU A 73 1.76 -0.95 -2.02
CA LEU A 73 2.21 -2.09 -1.21
C LEU A 73 3.67 -2.45 -1.48
N LYS A 74 4.10 -2.44 -2.74
CA LYS A 74 5.48 -2.73 -3.13
C LYS A 74 6.45 -1.69 -2.54
N ASP A 75 6.11 -0.42 -2.64
CA ASP A 75 6.95 0.69 -2.18
C ASP A 75 7.03 0.74 -0.65
N VAL A 76 5.91 0.52 0.04
CA VAL A 76 5.86 0.44 1.50
C VAL A 76 6.68 -0.74 2.04
N LYS A 77 6.57 -1.93 1.44
CA LYS A 77 7.42 -3.08 1.80
C LYS A 77 8.91 -2.80 1.62
N LYS A 78 9.28 -2.06 0.57
CA LYS A 78 10.67 -1.63 0.36
C LYS A 78 11.09 -0.66 1.46
N MET A 79 10.28 0.36 1.76
CA MET A 79 10.55 1.35 2.79
C MET A 79 10.76 0.73 4.17
N ILE A 80 9.87 -0.17 4.60
CA ILE A 80 9.96 -0.85 5.89
C ILE A 80 11.27 -1.67 6.00
N ARG A 81 11.66 -2.38 4.93
CA ARG A 81 12.92 -3.14 4.90
C ARG A 81 14.14 -2.25 5.01
N GLU A 82 14.18 -1.15 4.27
CA GLU A 82 15.27 -0.17 4.33
C GLU A 82 15.39 0.46 5.73
N ALA A 83 14.26 0.86 6.30
CA ALA A 83 14.17 1.43 7.65
C ALA A 83 14.66 0.48 8.75
N GLN A 84 14.48 -0.83 8.58
CA GLN A 84 14.97 -1.83 9.53
C GLN A 84 16.51 -1.94 9.52
N VAL A 85 17.13 -1.75 8.36
CA VAL A 85 18.60 -1.77 8.19
C VAL A 85 19.23 -0.50 8.74
N GLU A 86 18.66 0.66 8.45
CA GLU A 86 19.18 1.96 8.92
C GLU A 86 19.19 2.07 10.46
N ASN A 87 18.18 1.50 11.13
CA ASN A 87 18.10 1.47 12.59
C ASN A 87 19.24 0.65 13.26
N LYS A 88 19.94 -0.23 12.52
CA LYS A 88 21.13 -0.96 13.01
C LYS A 88 22.41 -0.15 12.86
N VAL A 89 22.47 0.78 11.90
CA VAL A 89 23.65 1.60 11.58
C VAL A 89 23.77 2.82 12.51
N SER A 90 22.70 3.18 13.23
CA SER A 90 22.62 4.43 14.00
C SER A 90 23.46 4.50 15.29
N ASN A 91 24.25 3.47 15.62
CA ASN A 91 24.97 3.35 16.90
C ASN A 91 26.38 4.03 16.92
N GLY A 92 26.69 4.91 15.95
CA GLY A 92 27.99 5.58 15.79
C GLY A 92 28.18 6.90 16.58
N ARG A 93 29.44 7.35 16.70
CA ARG A 93 29.97 8.51 17.48
C ARG A 93 29.26 9.86 17.26
N TYR A 94 29.52 10.86 18.11
CA TYR A 94 28.80 12.15 18.25
C TYR A 94 28.50 12.95 16.96
N LEU A 95 29.40 12.96 15.96
CA LEU A 95 29.12 13.56 14.64
C LEU A 95 28.15 12.70 13.80
N CYS A 96 28.15 11.38 13.97
CA CYS A 96 27.15 10.50 13.40
C CYS A 96 25.75 10.81 13.94
N ARG A 97 25.61 11.30 15.17
CA ARG A 97 24.28 11.56 15.76
C ARG A 97 23.46 12.60 14.98
N ALA A 98 24.00 13.76 14.65
CA ALA A 98 23.17 14.76 13.97
C ALA A 98 22.95 14.48 12.48
N CYS A 99 23.90 13.83 11.78
CA CYS A 99 23.63 13.22 10.47
C CYS A 99 22.52 12.16 10.56
N ASN A 100 22.58 11.28 11.56
CA ASN A 100 21.55 10.26 11.79
C ASN A 100 20.20 10.90 12.13
N GLY A 101 20.21 11.99 12.90
CA GLY A 101 19.00 12.72 13.28
C GLY A 101 18.29 13.34 12.07
N LYS A 102 19.06 13.84 11.08
CA LYS A 102 18.53 14.35 9.81
C LYS A 102 17.97 13.22 8.93
N LEU A 103 18.73 12.13 8.77
CA LEU A 103 18.29 10.98 7.97
C LEU A 103 17.00 10.36 8.52
N VAL A 104 16.93 10.17 9.84
CA VAL A 104 15.73 9.64 10.52
C VAL A 104 14.52 10.56 10.32
N ASP A 105 14.72 11.88 10.36
CA ASP A 105 13.65 12.87 10.14
C ASP A 105 13.15 12.84 8.68
N GLU A 106 14.07 12.80 7.71
CA GLU A 106 13.75 12.68 6.28
C GLU A 106 12.95 11.40 5.99
N LYS A 107 13.42 10.26 6.49
CA LYS A 107 12.73 8.97 6.34
C LYS A 107 11.38 8.94 7.04
N THR A 108 11.27 9.57 8.20
CA THR A 108 9.98 9.71 8.90
C THR A 108 8.97 10.47 8.05
N ARG A 109 9.42 11.53 7.34
CA ARG A 109 8.55 12.29 6.43
C ARG A 109 8.11 11.45 5.23
N GLU A 110 9.02 10.71 4.61
CA GLU A 110 8.68 9.79 3.51
C GLU A 110 7.63 8.76 3.95
N MET A 111 7.78 8.16 5.14
CA MET A 111 6.78 7.23 5.68
C MET A 111 5.42 7.88 5.92
N LYS A 112 5.39 9.14 6.38
CA LYS A 112 4.13 9.89 6.53
C LYS A 112 3.46 10.13 5.19
N GLU A 113 4.22 10.46 4.15
CA GLU A 113 3.68 10.60 2.80
C GLU A 113 3.04 9.28 2.32
N PHE A 114 3.61 8.12 2.65
CA PHE A 114 2.95 6.83 2.35
C PHE A 114 1.67 6.61 3.14
N LEU A 115 1.62 7.02 4.41
CA LEU A 115 0.41 6.95 5.24
C LEU A 115 -0.70 7.86 4.70
N ASP A 116 -0.36 9.10 4.33
CA ASP A 116 -1.30 10.08 3.80
C ASP A 116 -1.87 9.64 2.44
N ASN A 117 -1.05 8.95 1.64
CA ASN A 117 -1.45 8.38 0.35
C ASN A 117 -1.89 6.91 0.43
N ALA A 118 -2.15 6.39 1.63
CA ALA A 118 -2.57 5.01 1.79
C ALA A 118 -3.92 4.76 1.07
N PRO A 119 -4.11 3.58 0.45
CA PRO A 119 -5.39 3.23 -0.15
C PRO A 119 -6.54 3.38 0.85
N ASN A 120 -7.60 4.07 0.41
CA ASN A 120 -8.79 4.28 1.23
C ASN A 120 -9.50 2.96 1.46
N ALA A 121 -9.67 2.56 2.71
CA ALA A 121 -10.36 1.30 3.05
C ALA A 121 -11.84 1.32 2.64
N SER A 122 -12.47 2.50 2.58
CA SER A 122 -13.86 2.67 2.11
C SER A 122 -14.00 2.52 0.60
N GLU A 123 -12.91 2.65 -0.15
CA GLU A 123 -12.88 2.50 -1.60
C GLU A 123 -12.37 1.10 -1.93
N GLY A 124 -13.09 0.34 -2.77
CA GLY A 124 -12.67 -1.03 -3.11
C GLY A 124 -11.23 -1.06 -3.62
N LEU A 125 -10.40 -1.95 -3.08
CA LEU A 125 -8.98 -2.10 -3.41
C LEU A 125 -8.77 -2.93 -4.69
N ALA A 126 -9.75 -3.75 -5.03
CA ALA A 126 -9.78 -4.53 -6.25
C ALA A 126 -10.79 -3.95 -7.25
N MET A 127 -10.54 -4.21 -8.52
CA MET A 127 -11.41 -3.90 -9.64
C MET A 127 -11.80 -5.19 -10.37
N ASP A 128 -12.86 -5.14 -11.16
CA ASP A 128 -13.26 -6.30 -11.94
C ASP A 128 -12.16 -6.61 -12.96
N GLY A 129 -11.74 -7.87 -13.00
CA GLY A 129 -10.77 -8.33 -13.96
C GLY A 129 -11.34 -8.31 -15.38
N PRO A 130 -10.48 -8.48 -16.41
CA PRO A 130 -10.95 -8.74 -17.76
C PRO A 130 -11.97 -9.88 -17.71
N SER A 131 -13.17 -9.65 -18.25
CA SER A 131 -14.17 -10.71 -18.38
C SER A 131 -13.52 -11.88 -19.11
N ALA A 132 -13.30 -12.98 -18.40
CA ALA A 132 -12.73 -14.19 -18.99
C ALA A 132 -13.72 -14.87 -19.96
N GLY A 133 -15.00 -14.47 -19.94
CA GLY A 133 -16.04 -15.00 -20.82
C GLY A 133 -16.35 -14.05 -21.98
N LEU A 134 -16.53 -14.64 -23.17
CA LEU A 134 -17.33 -13.98 -24.19
C LEU A 134 -18.79 -13.91 -23.70
N PRO A 135 -19.50 -12.79 -23.92
CA PRO A 135 -20.95 -12.80 -23.86
C PRO A 135 -21.46 -13.87 -24.81
N LEU A 136 -22.09 -14.91 -24.26
CA LEU A 136 -22.78 -15.91 -25.08
C LEU A 136 -24.13 -15.29 -25.46
N PRO A 137 -24.41 -15.08 -26.76
CA PRO A 137 -25.73 -14.65 -27.18
C PRO A 137 -26.75 -15.71 -26.76
N THR A 138 -27.73 -15.31 -25.96
CA THR A 138 -28.84 -16.16 -25.55
C THR A 138 -29.98 -16.05 -26.55
N SER A 139 -30.44 -17.16 -27.09
CA SER A 139 -31.71 -17.24 -27.81
C SER A 139 -32.87 -17.30 -26.82
N GLU A 140 -34.06 -16.85 -27.24
CA GLU A 140 -35.28 -17.02 -26.45
C GLU A 140 -35.54 -18.51 -26.20
N LEU A 141 -35.63 -18.89 -24.93
CA LEU A 141 -35.94 -20.26 -24.54
C LEU A 141 -37.46 -20.46 -24.56
N VAL A 142 -37.95 -21.26 -25.49
CA VAL A 142 -39.37 -21.60 -25.61
C VAL A 142 -39.59 -23.04 -25.14
N GLY A 143 -40.58 -23.26 -24.26
CA GLY A 143 -41.03 -24.60 -23.85
C GLY A 143 -40.36 -25.22 -22.61
N GLU A 144 -39.20 -24.73 -22.17
CA GLU A 144 -38.39 -25.34 -21.08
C GLU A 144 -38.36 -24.50 -19.79
N GLU A 145 -39.49 -23.86 -19.46
CA GLU A 145 -39.60 -22.96 -18.31
C GLU A 145 -39.37 -23.66 -16.96
N ALA A 146 -39.83 -24.91 -16.80
CA ALA A 146 -39.63 -25.68 -15.58
C ALA A 146 -38.15 -25.99 -15.32
N VAL A 147 -37.43 -26.47 -16.34
CA VAL A 147 -35.99 -26.76 -16.28
C VAL A 147 -35.18 -25.50 -16.01
N ARG A 148 -35.56 -24.38 -16.63
CA ARG A 148 -34.94 -23.08 -16.38
C ARG A 148 -35.08 -22.66 -14.90
N ASN A 149 -36.27 -22.81 -14.32
CA ASN A 149 -36.52 -22.44 -12.93
C ASN A 149 -35.76 -23.36 -11.95
N GLU A 150 -35.62 -24.64 -12.27
CA GLU A 150 -34.82 -25.59 -11.50
C GLU A 150 -33.33 -25.22 -11.50
N ILE A 151 -32.77 -24.96 -12.69
CA ILE A 151 -31.38 -24.50 -12.82
C ILE A 151 -31.17 -23.18 -12.06
N TRP A 152 -32.11 -22.24 -12.18
CA TRP A 152 -32.03 -20.96 -11.47
C TRP A 152 -32.02 -21.15 -9.95
N ALA A 153 -32.87 -22.04 -9.42
CA ALA A 153 -32.88 -22.36 -8.00
C ALA A 153 -31.56 -23.00 -7.54
N CYS A 154 -30.93 -23.83 -8.36
CA CYS A 154 -29.60 -24.39 -8.08
C CYS A 154 -28.50 -23.32 -8.09
N LEU A 155 -28.55 -22.34 -9.01
CA LEU A 155 -27.55 -21.27 -9.10
C LEU A 155 -27.57 -20.31 -7.90
N MET A 156 -28.73 -20.14 -7.27
CA MET A 156 -28.88 -19.28 -6.09
C MET A 156 -28.44 -19.95 -4.78
N GLN A 157 -28.10 -21.24 -4.81
CA GLN A 157 -27.62 -21.97 -3.63
C GLN A 157 -26.09 -21.90 -3.55
N GLU A 158 -25.56 -21.40 -2.43
CA GLU A 158 -24.10 -21.29 -2.20
C GLU A 158 -23.39 -22.65 -2.19
N GLU A 159 -24.11 -23.74 -1.92
CA GLU A 159 -23.54 -25.09 -1.80
C GLU A 159 -23.33 -25.80 -3.15
N VAL A 160 -23.98 -25.32 -4.22
CA VAL A 160 -23.89 -25.94 -5.55
C VAL A 160 -22.71 -25.35 -6.33
N SER A 161 -21.66 -26.15 -6.52
CA SER A 161 -20.46 -25.72 -7.25
C SER A 161 -20.47 -26.05 -8.74
N LYS A 162 -21.28 -27.02 -9.19
CA LYS A 162 -21.33 -27.50 -10.58
C LYS A 162 -22.74 -28.00 -10.95
N ILE A 163 -23.18 -27.67 -12.16
CA ILE A 163 -24.42 -28.18 -12.76
C ILE A 163 -24.06 -28.89 -14.07
N GLY A 164 -24.48 -30.14 -14.22
CA GLY A 164 -24.35 -30.88 -15.48
C GLY A 164 -25.68 -30.87 -16.23
N VAL A 165 -25.68 -30.42 -17.47
CA VAL A 165 -26.85 -30.44 -18.34
C VAL A 165 -26.56 -31.39 -19.51
N CYS A 166 -27.45 -32.35 -19.73
CA CYS A 166 -27.37 -33.27 -20.87
C CYS A 166 -28.63 -33.15 -21.73
N GLY A 167 -28.48 -33.22 -23.04
CA GLY A 167 -29.60 -33.15 -23.99
C GLY A 167 -29.16 -33.53 -25.39
N MET A 168 -30.13 -33.69 -26.29
CA MET A 168 -29.85 -33.87 -27.71
C MET A 168 -29.28 -32.58 -28.31
N GLY A 169 -28.26 -32.71 -29.16
CA GLY A 169 -27.75 -31.58 -29.93
C GLY A 169 -28.80 -31.05 -30.90
N ILE A 170 -28.98 -29.74 -30.94
CA ILE A 170 -29.87 -29.08 -31.91
C ILE A 170 -29.21 -29.16 -33.29
N LYS A 171 -29.91 -29.73 -34.27
CA LYS A 171 -29.53 -29.64 -35.68
C LYS A 171 -30.21 -28.41 -36.27
N ASN A 172 -29.42 -27.38 -36.59
CA ASN A 172 -29.91 -26.27 -37.40
C ASN A 172 -29.91 -26.74 -38.86
N TYR A 173 -31.09 -26.85 -39.47
CA TYR A 173 -31.28 -27.10 -40.90
C TYR A 173 -31.36 -25.80 -41.68
#